data_AF-A0A162GEY7-F1
#
_entry.id   AF-A0A162GEY7-F1
#
_cell.length_a   1.000
_cell.length_b   1.000
_cell.length_c   1.000
_cell.angle_alpha   90.00
_cell.angle_beta   90.00
_cell.angle_gamma   90.00
#
_symmetry.space_group_name_H-M   'P 1'
#
loop_
_entity.id
_entity.type
_entity.pdbx_description
1 polymer ?
#
loop_
_entity_poly.entity_id
_entity_poly.type
_entity_poly.pdbx_seq_one_letter_code
_entity_poly.pdbx_strand_id
1 'polypeptide(L)'
;MHYAVDAAAAVSTARAVLADRFDPAVTAAALSAIDPVFGRGEIVLVRGQEVEFVLVQNPASYRLNIAEIPEGTEQIMLAMGSDVRDPSYFWPVDTSVLRRVRVVSGSKAHEAALHLRYDGVVVDEVDEDLARALDGFLALPTPESGRKTIVFSADSMRRTRAHLHLVTNGEETS
;
A
#
# COMPACT_ATOMS: atom_id res chain seq x y z
N MET A 1 -13.65 -2.11 -6.62
CA MET A 1 -14.32 -1.98 -7.94
C MET A 1 -13.42 -2.44 -9.09
N HIS A 2 -12.12 -2.11 -9.11
CA HIS A 2 -11.20 -2.47 -10.21
C HIS A 2 -10.98 -3.98 -10.39
N TYR A 3 -10.78 -4.75 -9.32
CA TYR A 3 -10.66 -6.21 -9.45
C TYR A 3 -11.89 -6.89 -10.06
N ALA A 4 -13.08 -6.37 -9.79
CA ALA A 4 -14.30 -6.86 -10.43
C ALA A 4 -14.32 -6.53 -11.92
N VAL A 5 -13.77 -5.37 -12.32
CA VAL A 5 -13.60 -4.97 -13.73
C VAL A 5 -12.52 -5.80 -14.41
N ASP A 6 -11.38 -6.03 -13.76
CA ASP A 6 -10.28 -6.86 -14.29
C ASP A 6 -10.71 -8.32 -14.41
N ALA A 7 -11.40 -8.86 -13.40
CA ALA A 7 -12.01 -10.19 -13.46
C ALA A 7 -13.06 -10.26 -14.57
N ALA A 8 -13.93 -9.26 -14.70
CA ALA A 8 -14.92 -9.22 -15.79
C ALA A 8 -14.25 -9.15 -17.17
N ALA A 9 -13.18 -8.37 -17.32
CA ALA A 9 -12.40 -8.28 -18.54
C ALA A 9 -11.70 -9.62 -18.87
N ALA A 10 -11.12 -10.27 -17.87
CA ALA A 10 -10.51 -11.59 -18.01
C ALA A 10 -11.54 -12.65 -18.41
N VAL A 11 -12.71 -12.68 -17.76
CA VAL A 11 -13.81 -13.59 -18.10
C VAL A 11 -14.33 -13.33 -19.51
N SER A 12 -14.55 -12.06 -19.87
CA SER A 12 -15.01 -11.68 -21.21
C SER A 12 -14.00 -12.08 -22.29
N THR A 13 -12.70 -11.91 -22.02
CA THR A 13 -11.62 -12.30 -22.92
C THR A 13 -11.53 -13.82 -23.06
N ALA A 14 -11.57 -14.55 -21.94
CA ALA A 14 -11.58 -16.01 -21.94
C ALA A 14 -12.76 -16.57 -22.73
N ARG A 15 -13.95 -15.99 -22.57
CA ARG A 15 -15.14 -16.35 -23.34
C ARG A 15 -14.98 -16.09 -24.84
N ALA A 16 -14.42 -14.94 -25.22
CA ALA A 16 -14.19 -14.59 -26.62
C ALA A 16 -13.16 -15.52 -27.31
N VAL A 17 -12.10 -15.91 -26.60
CA VAL A 17 -11.02 -16.76 -27.15
C VAL A 17 -11.41 -18.24 -27.18
N LEU A 18 -12.09 -18.73 -26.14
CA LEU A 18 -12.43 -20.15 -26.01
C LEU A 18 -13.72 -20.53 -26.76
N ALA A 19 -14.62 -19.57 -27.01
CA ALA A 19 -15.90 -19.77 -27.68
C ALA A 19 -16.66 -20.98 -27.11
N ASP A 20 -16.93 -22.02 -27.90
CA ASP A 20 -17.67 -23.21 -27.48
C ASP A 20 -16.94 -24.05 -26.41
N ARG A 21 -15.63 -23.82 -26.21
CA ARG A 21 -14.85 -24.46 -25.14
C ARG A 21 -14.87 -23.68 -23.82
N PHE A 22 -15.58 -22.55 -23.77
CA PHE A 22 -15.70 -21.78 -22.53
C PHE A 22 -16.63 -22.50 -21.55
N ASP A 23 -16.11 -22.80 -20.35
CA ASP A 23 -16.88 -23.36 -19.25
C ASP A 23 -16.99 -22.34 -18.10
N PRO A 24 -18.20 -21.85 -17.81
CA PRO A 24 -18.45 -20.95 -16.69
C PRO A 24 -18.06 -21.52 -15.32
N ALA A 25 -18.23 -22.83 -15.11
CA ALA A 25 -17.94 -23.48 -13.83
C ALA A 25 -16.43 -23.55 -13.58
N VAL A 26 -15.65 -23.89 -14.61
CA VAL A 26 -14.17 -23.88 -14.55
C VAL A 26 -13.66 -22.47 -14.31
N THR A 27 -14.24 -21.46 -14.99
CA THR A 27 -13.86 -20.06 -14.81
C THR A 27 -14.15 -19.57 -13.40
N ALA A 28 -15.32 -19.90 -12.84
CA ALA A 28 -15.68 -19.56 -11.47
C ALA A 28 -14.75 -20.23 -10.45
N ALA A 29 -14.42 -21.51 -10.65
CA ALA A 29 -13.47 -22.22 -9.81
C ALA A 29 -12.06 -21.61 -9.88
N ALA A 30 -11.59 -21.28 -11.08
CA ALA A 30 -10.29 -20.63 -11.28
C ALA A 30 -10.23 -19.27 -10.59
N LEU A 31 -11.25 -18.41 -10.78
CA LEU A 31 -11.33 -17.11 -10.10
C LEU A 31 -11.39 -17.24 -8.57
N SER A 32 -12.08 -18.26 -8.06
CA SER A 32 -12.19 -18.50 -6.61
C SER A 32 -10.91 -19.10 -6.01
N ALA A 33 -10.07 -19.73 -6.83
CA ALA A 33 -8.80 -20.32 -6.42
C ALA A 33 -7.61 -19.37 -6.58
N ILE A 34 -7.81 -18.20 -7.20
CA ILE A 34 -6.82 -17.13 -7.15
C ILE A 34 -6.73 -16.70 -5.70
N ASP A 35 -5.58 -16.98 -5.07
CA ASP A 35 -5.24 -16.35 -3.81
C ASP A 35 -5.45 -14.86 -4.02
N PRO A 36 -6.28 -14.21 -3.19
CA PRO A 36 -6.51 -12.81 -3.37
C PRO A 36 -5.17 -12.10 -3.34
N VAL A 37 -4.76 -11.54 -4.48
CA VAL A 37 -3.81 -10.45 -4.52
C VAL A 37 -4.59 -9.23 -4.05
N PHE A 38 -5.08 -9.29 -2.80
CA PHE A 38 -5.83 -8.20 -2.22
C PHE A 38 -4.87 -7.02 -2.20
N GLY A 39 -5.37 -5.86 -2.62
CA GLY A 39 -4.71 -4.56 -2.48
C GLY A 39 -4.35 -4.21 -1.03
N ARG A 40 -4.62 -5.10 -0.08
CA ARG A 40 -3.92 -5.16 1.18
C ARG A 40 -2.44 -5.40 0.97
N GLY A 41 -1.71 -4.40 1.42
CA GLY A 41 -0.31 -4.48 1.63
C GLY A 41 0.14 -5.82 2.21
N GLU A 42 1.33 -6.23 1.79
CA GLU A 42 1.99 -7.42 2.31
C GLU A 42 2.00 -7.38 3.84
N ILE A 43 1.56 -8.45 4.51
CA ILE A 43 1.72 -8.55 5.96
C ILE A 43 3.11 -9.13 6.20
N VAL A 44 3.96 -8.33 6.84
CA VAL A 44 5.34 -8.71 7.15
C VAL A 44 5.53 -8.79 8.66
N LEU A 45 6.20 -9.86 9.10
CA LEU A 45 6.60 -10.00 10.50
C LEU A 45 7.93 -9.26 10.72
N VAL A 46 7.88 -8.13 11.39
CA VAL A 46 9.05 -7.31 11.72
C VAL A 46 9.28 -7.36 13.23
N ARG A 47 10.41 -7.92 13.66
CA ARG A 47 10.77 -8.03 15.09
C ARG A 47 9.67 -8.66 15.96
N GLY A 48 8.95 -9.65 15.41
CA GLY A 48 7.84 -10.34 16.10
C GLY A 48 6.49 -9.62 16.08
N GLN A 49 6.37 -8.50 15.35
CA GLN A 49 5.12 -7.77 15.17
C GLN A 49 4.66 -7.83 13.72
N GLU A 50 3.36 -8.03 13.49
CA GLU A 50 2.77 -7.88 12.16
C GLU A 50 2.73 -6.39 11.76
N VAL A 51 3.19 -6.11 10.54
CA VAL A 51 3.17 -4.79 9.91
C VAL A 51 2.58 -4.93 8.50
N GLU A 52 1.65 -4.06 8.14
CA GLU A 52 1.03 -4.02 6.81
C GLU A 52 1.76 -3.05 5.89
N PHE A 53 2.14 -3.53 4.71
CA PHE A 53 3.01 -2.84 3.75
C PHE A 53 2.24 -2.42 2.49
N VAL A 54 1.70 -1.21 2.48
CA VAL A 54 0.78 -0.71 1.44
C VAL A 54 1.55 0.08 0.37
N LEU A 55 1.69 -0.48 -0.82
CA LEU A 55 2.34 0.17 -1.95
C LEU A 55 1.39 1.14 -2.67
N VAL A 56 1.85 2.36 -2.97
CA VAL A 56 1.12 3.35 -3.79
C VAL A 56 2.03 3.86 -4.90
N GLN A 57 1.57 3.79 -6.15
CA GLN A 57 2.38 4.15 -7.33
C GLN A 57 1.77 5.27 -8.17
N ASN A 58 0.45 5.34 -8.19
CA ASN A 58 -0.33 6.31 -8.97
C ASN A 58 -1.58 6.75 -8.19
N PRO A 59 -2.27 7.83 -8.61
CA PRO A 59 -3.44 8.35 -7.90
C PRO A 59 -4.55 7.32 -7.65
N ALA A 60 -4.79 6.44 -8.62
CA ALA A 60 -5.82 5.41 -8.50
C ALA A 60 -5.45 4.42 -7.38
N SER A 61 -4.24 3.86 -7.41
CA SER A 61 -3.73 2.96 -6.36
C SER A 61 -3.70 3.65 -4.99
N TYR A 62 -3.31 4.93 -4.95
CA TYR A 62 -3.24 5.65 -3.69
C TYR A 62 -4.62 5.81 -3.07
N ARG A 63 -5.60 6.29 -3.85
CA ARG A 63 -6.98 6.44 -3.40
C ARG A 63 -7.62 5.13 -2.96
N LEU A 64 -7.40 4.05 -3.70
CA LEU A 64 -7.97 2.74 -3.36
C LEU A 64 -7.36 2.22 -2.08
N ASN A 65 -6.04 2.21 -2.00
CA ASN A 65 -5.33 1.57 -0.90
C ASN A 65 -5.54 2.31 0.43
N ILE A 66 -5.62 3.65 0.42
CA ILE A 66 -5.95 4.39 1.65
C ILE A 66 -7.41 4.22 2.07
N ALA A 67 -8.34 4.06 1.10
CA ALA A 67 -9.75 3.83 1.42
C ALA A 67 -10.00 2.43 2.00
N GLU A 68 -9.09 1.49 1.76
CA GLU A 68 -9.12 0.14 2.33
C GLU A 68 -8.47 0.04 3.71
N ILE A 69 -7.74 1.08 4.16
CA ILE A 69 -7.20 1.12 5.53
C ILE A 69 -8.38 1.18 6.52
N PRO A 70 -8.49 0.22 7.45
CA PRO A 70 -9.60 0.18 8.39
C PRO A 70 -9.71 1.48 9.19
N GLU A 71 -10.94 1.97 9.34
CA GLU A 71 -11.21 3.10 10.22
C GLU A 71 -10.73 2.76 11.64
N GLY A 72 -10.02 3.69 12.27
CA GLY A 72 -9.45 3.50 13.60
C GLY A 72 -8.04 2.89 13.61
N THR A 73 -7.41 2.66 12.45
CA THR A 73 -5.98 2.27 12.41
C THR A 73 -5.12 3.33 13.11
N GLU A 74 -4.59 2.97 14.29
CA GLU A 74 -3.94 3.92 15.21
C GLU A 74 -2.53 4.35 14.78
N GLN A 75 -1.85 3.49 14.02
CA GLN A 75 -0.43 3.64 13.71
C GLN A 75 -0.18 3.50 12.22
N ILE A 76 -0.16 4.66 11.55
CA ILE A 76 0.10 4.80 10.12
C ILE A 76 1.41 5.57 9.94
N MET A 77 2.30 5.05 9.12
CA MET A 77 3.44 5.76 8.55
C MET A 77 3.21 5.94 7.06
N LEU A 78 3.57 7.10 6.51
CA LEU A 78 3.54 7.36 5.08
C LEU A 78 4.95 7.74 4.59
N ALA A 79 5.51 7.02 3.62
CA ALA A 79 6.85 7.27 3.11
C ALA A 79 6.87 7.48 1.59
N MET A 80 7.25 8.68 1.15
CA MET A 80 7.31 9.04 -0.26
C MET A 80 8.75 9.29 -0.70
N GLY A 81 9.22 8.46 -1.63
CA GLY A 81 10.59 8.39 -2.09
C GLY A 81 10.86 9.20 -3.35
N SER A 82 12.06 9.04 -3.88
CA SER A 82 12.56 9.84 -5.01
C SER A 82 12.00 9.40 -6.37
N ASP A 83 11.39 8.21 -6.42
CA ASP A 83 10.63 7.71 -7.56
C ASP A 83 9.43 8.60 -7.91
N VAL A 84 8.89 9.31 -6.91
CA VAL A 84 7.89 10.35 -7.11
C VAL A 84 8.60 11.65 -7.48
N ARG A 85 8.91 11.80 -8.78
CA ARG A 85 9.61 13.00 -9.29
C ARG A 85 8.83 14.29 -9.03
N ASP A 86 7.53 14.25 -9.24
CA ASP A 86 6.60 15.36 -9.00
C ASP A 86 5.43 14.86 -8.13
N PRO A 87 5.40 15.15 -6.82
CA PRO A 87 4.30 14.71 -5.95
C PRO A 87 2.94 15.32 -6.30
N SER A 88 2.90 16.37 -7.14
CA SER A 88 1.68 17.12 -7.38
C SER A 88 0.56 16.31 -8.03
N TYR A 89 0.90 15.22 -8.75
CA TYR A 89 -0.12 14.35 -9.35
C TYR A 89 -0.96 13.61 -8.31
N PHE A 90 -0.54 13.57 -7.03
CA PHE A 90 -1.31 12.98 -5.93
C PHE A 90 -2.34 13.93 -5.30
N TRP A 91 -2.28 15.24 -5.53
CA TRP A 91 -3.23 16.21 -4.97
C TRP A 91 -4.72 15.88 -5.16
N PRO A 92 -5.16 15.26 -6.28
CA PRO A 92 -6.56 14.88 -6.44
C PRO A 92 -7.02 13.73 -5.52
N VAL A 93 -6.11 13.07 -4.80
CA VAL A 93 -6.45 11.97 -3.89
C VAL A 93 -6.86 12.55 -2.55
N ASP A 94 -8.09 12.27 -2.13
CA ASP A 94 -8.59 12.63 -0.80
C ASP A 94 -8.02 11.66 0.26
N THR A 95 -7.16 12.18 1.14
CA THR A 95 -6.52 11.43 2.21
C THR A 95 -7.18 11.59 3.58
N SER A 96 -8.29 12.33 3.67
CA SER A 96 -8.98 12.64 4.93
C SER A 96 -9.40 11.40 5.72
N VAL A 97 -9.63 10.28 5.04
CA VAL A 97 -9.96 8.97 5.64
C VAL A 97 -8.91 8.49 6.65
N LEU A 98 -7.65 8.89 6.47
CA LEU A 98 -6.54 8.50 7.36
C LEU A 98 -6.66 9.12 8.75
N ARG A 99 -7.24 10.33 8.86
CA ARG A 99 -7.39 11.17 10.07
C ARG A 99 -6.09 11.56 10.78
N ARG A 100 -5.16 10.63 10.99
CA ARG A 100 -3.85 10.84 11.62
C ARG A 100 -2.79 9.94 11.01
N VAL A 101 -1.62 10.51 10.75
CA VAL A 101 -0.39 9.81 10.37
C VAL A 101 0.67 10.09 11.42
N ARG A 102 1.26 9.03 11.97
CA ARG A 102 2.27 9.14 13.05
C ARG A 102 3.58 9.67 12.51
N VAL A 103 4.00 9.20 11.34
CA VAL A 103 5.30 9.56 10.76
C VAL A 103 5.13 9.71 9.25
N VAL A 104 5.61 10.83 8.71
CA VAL A 104 5.76 11.03 7.26
C VAL A 104 7.25 11.08 6.93
N SER A 105 7.68 10.31 5.92
CA SER A 105 9.11 10.15 5.64
C SER A 105 9.45 10.00 4.16
N GLY A 106 10.74 9.87 3.86
CA GLY A 106 11.32 9.79 2.53
C GLY A 106 11.69 11.17 1.96
N SER A 107 12.29 11.18 0.77
CA SER A 107 12.79 12.41 0.14
C SER A 107 11.70 13.41 -0.26
N LYS A 108 10.42 13.02 -0.18
CA LYS A 108 9.25 13.86 -0.45
C LYS A 108 8.36 14.04 0.79
N ALA A 109 8.94 13.86 1.98
CA ALA A 109 8.18 13.85 3.23
C ALA A 109 7.42 15.17 3.46
N HIS A 110 8.03 16.31 3.16
CA HIS A 110 7.40 17.61 3.36
C HIS A 110 6.23 17.85 2.42
N GLU A 111 6.34 17.47 1.14
CA GLU A 111 5.26 17.57 0.17
C GLU A 111 4.11 16.61 0.49
N ALA A 112 4.42 15.38 0.91
CA ALA A 112 3.41 14.42 1.35
C ALA A 112 2.70 14.90 2.63
N ALA A 113 3.44 15.45 3.60
CA ALA A 113 2.87 16.02 4.81
C ALA A 113 2.00 17.25 4.53
N LEU A 114 2.36 18.06 3.53
CA LEU A 114 1.55 19.19 3.10
C LEU A 114 0.21 18.72 2.54
N HIS A 115 0.20 17.74 1.64
CA HIS A 115 -1.02 17.15 1.09
C HIS A 115 -1.94 16.61 2.20
N LEU A 116 -1.40 15.79 3.11
CA LEU A 116 -2.13 15.26 4.26
C LEU A 116 -2.79 16.36 5.10
N ARG A 117 -2.03 17.43 5.41
CA ARG A 117 -2.54 18.54 6.23
C ARG A 117 -3.64 19.34 5.53
N TYR A 118 -3.58 19.48 4.21
CA TYR A 118 -4.64 20.12 3.43
C TYR A 118 -5.96 19.34 3.48
N ASP A 119 -5.87 18.01 3.53
CA ASP A 119 -7.03 17.13 3.70
C ASP A 119 -7.48 16.99 5.17
N GLY A 120 -6.88 17.76 6.08
CA GLY A 120 -7.23 17.76 7.51
C GLY A 120 -6.65 16.60 8.32
N VAL A 121 -5.69 15.86 7.77
CA VAL A 121 -5.00 14.76 8.46
C VAL A 121 -3.97 15.32 9.43
N VAL A 122 -4.01 14.86 10.68
CA VAL A 122 -3.02 15.20 11.70
C VAL A 122 -1.71 14.47 11.40
N VAL A 123 -0.61 15.20 11.31
CA VAL A 123 0.74 14.62 11.11
C VAL A 123 1.58 14.89 12.35
N ASP A 124 1.96 13.83 13.06
CA ASP A 124 2.71 13.97 14.33
C ASP A 124 4.19 14.30 14.08
N GLU A 125 4.81 13.61 13.13
CA GLU A 125 6.24 13.76 12.82
C GLU A 125 6.49 13.73 11.31
N VAL A 126 7.46 14.54 10.88
CA VAL A 126 7.99 14.54 9.51
C VAL A 126 9.52 14.40 9.59
N ASP A 127 10.06 13.36 8.96
CA ASP A 127 11.50 13.07 8.95
C ASP A 127 11.91 12.52 7.58
N GLU A 128 12.77 13.24 6.85
CA GLU A 128 13.23 12.82 5.53
C GLU A 128 14.14 11.56 5.56
N ASP A 129 14.77 11.27 6.70
CA ASP A 129 15.58 10.06 6.88
C ASP A 129 14.66 8.85 7.10
N LEU A 130 14.41 8.12 6.01
CA LEU A 130 13.56 6.94 6.01
C LEU A 130 13.98 5.86 7.02
N ALA A 131 15.27 5.62 7.20
CA ALA A 131 15.75 4.57 8.09
C ALA A 131 15.49 4.94 9.55
N ARG A 132 15.84 6.18 9.92
CA ARG A 132 15.61 6.72 11.26
C ARG A 132 14.12 6.79 11.60
N ALA A 133 13.32 7.32 10.68
CA ALA A 133 11.87 7.45 10.83
C ALA A 133 11.19 6.08 10.99
N LEU A 134 11.62 5.09 10.20
CA LEU A 134 11.12 3.73 10.27
C LEU A 134 11.45 3.06 11.61
N ASP A 135 12.68 3.18 12.10
CA ASP A 135 13.06 2.64 13.40
C ASP A 135 12.25 3.28 14.54
N GLY A 136 12.05 4.60 14.49
CA GLY A 136 11.19 5.32 15.44
C GLY A 136 9.73 4.85 15.40
N PHE A 137 9.16 4.72 14.21
CA PHE A 137 7.78 4.23 14.03
C PHE A 137 7.58 2.80 14.54
N LEU A 138 8.53 1.91 14.25
CA LEU A 138 8.50 0.53 14.71
C LEU A 138 8.70 0.41 16.23
N ALA A 139 9.42 1.35 16.85
CA ALA A 139 9.63 1.41 18.30
C ALA A 139 8.41 1.92 19.08
N LEU A 140 7.40 2.50 18.43
CA LEU A 140 6.13 2.84 19.11
C LEU A 140 5.50 1.57 19.71
N PRO A 141 4.74 1.68 20.83
CA PRO A 141 4.02 0.54 21.41
C PRO A 141 3.17 -0.19 20.37
N THR A 142 2.92 -1.48 20.57
CA THR A 142 1.95 -2.23 19.75
C THR A 142 0.59 -1.51 19.82
N PRO A 143 -0.11 -1.30 18.69
CA PRO A 143 -1.41 -0.64 18.69
C PRO A 143 -2.43 -1.44 19.52
N GLU A 144 -3.39 -0.77 20.15
CA GLU A 144 -4.44 -1.43 20.94
C GLU A 144 -5.38 -2.23 20.03
N SER A 145 -5.55 -1.77 18.79
CA SER A 145 -6.32 -2.43 17.75
C SER A 145 -5.61 -2.45 16.39
N GLY A 146 -5.77 -3.56 15.66
CA GLY A 146 -5.21 -3.71 14.31
C GLY A 146 -3.70 -3.95 14.31
N ARG A 147 -3.00 -3.31 13.36
CA ARG A 147 -1.57 -3.51 13.09
C ARG A 147 -0.93 -2.18 12.68
N LYS A 148 0.39 -2.06 12.83
CA LYS A 148 1.13 -0.96 12.23
C LYS A 148 0.97 -1.03 10.71
N THR A 149 0.69 0.09 10.08
CA THR A 149 0.52 0.19 8.62
C THR A 149 1.52 1.18 8.06
N ILE A 150 2.23 0.79 7.00
CA ILE A 150 3.16 1.68 6.28
C ILE A 150 2.67 1.81 4.85
N VAL A 151 2.32 3.03 4.45
CA VAL A 151 1.97 3.40 3.08
C VAL A 151 3.21 3.98 2.42
N PHE A 152 3.63 3.48 1.26
CA PHE A 152 4.86 3.96 0.63
C PHE A 152 4.85 3.95 -0.89
N SER A 153 5.69 4.80 -1.48
CA SER A 153 6.09 4.68 -2.88
C SER A 153 7.03 3.49 -3.11
N ALA A 154 7.29 3.13 -4.36
CA ALA A 154 8.09 1.94 -4.68
C ALA A 154 9.54 2.07 -4.21
N ASP A 155 10.15 3.26 -4.30
CA ASP A 155 11.50 3.50 -3.76
C ASP A 155 11.54 3.36 -2.23
N SER A 156 10.60 4.00 -1.54
CA SER A 156 10.46 3.90 -0.09
C SER A 156 10.22 2.46 0.37
N MET A 157 9.43 1.67 -0.36
CA MET A 157 9.23 0.24 -0.10
C MET A 157 10.56 -0.52 -0.18
N ARG A 158 11.29 -0.39 -1.30
CA ARG A 158 12.56 -1.11 -1.49
C ARG A 158 13.57 -0.76 -0.40
N ARG A 159 13.70 0.52 -0.07
CA ARG A 159 14.61 1.00 0.98
C ARG A 159 14.18 0.52 2.37
N THR A 160 12.88 0.48 2.66
CA THR A 160 12.32 -0.10 3.88
C THR A 160 12.65 -1.59 3.99
N ARG A 161 12.43 -2.37 2.94
CA ARG A 161 12.78 -3.81 2.92
C ARG A 161 14.27 -4.04 3.13
N ALA A 162 15.11 -3.25 2.45
CA ALA A 162 16.57 -3.34 2.60
C ALA A 162 17.02 -3.04 4.03
N HIS A 163 16.47 -1.97 4.65
CA HIS A 163 16.75 -1.60 6.04
C HIS A 163 16.34 -2.70 7.04
N LEU A 164 15.23 -3.39 6.77
CA LEU A 164 14.70 -4.44 7.62
C LEU A 164 15.27 -5.84 7.31
N HIS A 165 16.19 -5.95 6.35
CA HIS A 165 16.74 -7.21 5.85
C HIS A 165 15.64 -8.22 5.43
N LEU A 166 14.53 -7.72 4.89
CA LEU A 166 13.44 -8.54 4.38
C LEU A 166 13.83 -9.05 3.00
N VAL A 167 13.98 -10.37 2.86
CA VAL A 167 14.21 -11.01 1.56
C VAL A 167 13.01 -10.71 0.66
N THR A 168 13.28 -10.28 -0.57
CA THR A 168 12.25 -10.18 -1.61
C THR A 168 11.86 -11.59 -2.00
N ASN A 169 10.61 -11.99 -1.79
CA ASN A 169 10.13 -13.25 -2.33
C ASN A 169 10.10 -13.14 -3.86
N GLY A 170 11.05 -13.81 -4.54
CA GLY A 170 10.87 -14.39 -5.87
C GLY A 170 10.93 -13.46 -7.09
N GLU A 171 12.10 -12.88 -7.37
CA GLU A 171 12.53 -12.67 -8.76
C GLU A 171 13.99 -13.13 -8.90
N GLU A 172 14.22 -14.42 -8.66
CA GLU A 172 15.39 -15.13 -9.20
C GLU A 172 14.93 -16.49 -9.73
N THR A 173 15.32 -16.77 -10.97
CA THR A 173 15.21 -18.03 -11.73
C THR A 173 13.88 -18.33 -12.44
N SER A 174 13.69 -17.71 -13.62
CA SER A 174 13.42 -18.43 -14.89
C SER A 174 13.81 -17.57 -16.08
#